data_AF-A0A371RIP4-F1
#
_entry.id   AF-A0A371RIP4-F1
#
_cell.length_a   1.000
_cell.length_b   1.000
_cell.length_c   1.000
_cell.angle_alpha   90.00
_cell.angle_beta   90.00
_cell.angle_gamma   90.00
#
_symmetry.space_group_name_H-M   'P 1'
#
loop_
_entity.id
_entity.type
_entity.pdbx_description
1 polymer ?
#
loop_
_entity_poly.entity_id
_entity_poly.type
_entity_poly.pdbx_seq_one_letter_code
_entity_poly.pdbx_strand_id
1 'polypeptide(L)'
;MAEPVRPLRRPFAAAAFTAMAAYMLFSPALPQLFGTGAPMVRQWTMFSGVGVGLPKGTFRIEYADGRTQDLSPLEVAGMTRYPVRRPIYRFDGYAKGPEGLAHFAAATCTTLPEGARLTFDGVLAERRHWTRMEAMRVCEVPA
;
A
#
# COMPACT_ATOMS: atom_id res chain seq x y z
N MET A 1 38.93 31.11 -21.13
CA MET A 1 39.18 30.15 -22.24
C MET A 1 37.88 29.38 -22.45
N ALA A 2 37.17 29.62 -23.55
CA ALA A 2 35.89 28.99 -23.84
C ALA A 2 36.12 27.78 -24.78
N GLU A 3 35.59 26.63 -24.40
CA GLU A 3 35.71 25.38 -25.16
C GLU A 3 34.87 25.45 -26.45
N PRO A 4 35.41 25.10 -27.62
CA PRO A 4 34.66 25.17 -28.86
C PRO A 4 33.61 24.05 -28.92
N VAL A 5 32.33 24.43 -28.83
CA VAL A 5 31.20 23.52 -29.02
C VAL A 5 31.24 23.00 -30.47
N ARG A 6 31.65 21.73 -30.64
CA ARG A 6 31.64 21.09 -31.95
C ARG A 6 30.20 20.89 -32.41
N PRO A 7 29.81 21.37 -33.61
CA PRO A 7 28.48 21.13 -34.13
C PRO A 7 28.29 19.63 -34.37
N LEU A 8 27.25 19.07 -33.76
CA LEU A 8 26.84 17.67 -33.95
C LEU A 8 26.64 17.43 -35.45
N ARG A 9 27.35 16.44 -36.02
CA ARG A 9 27.22 16.12 -37.45
C ARG A 9 25.75 15.82 -37.77
N ARG A 10 25.16 16.55 -38.74
CA ARG A 10 23.77 16.41 -39.22
C ARG A 10 23.20 14.98 -39.27
N PRO A 11 23.90 13.94 -39.78
CA PRO A 11 23.35 12.58 -39.79
C PRO A 11 23.10 12.00 -38.39
N PHE A 12 23.91 12.38 -37.40
CA PHE A 12 23.74 11.92 -36.02
C PHE A 12 22.53 12.58 -35.36
N ALA A 13 22.33 13.88 -35.57
CA ALA A 13 21.17 14.59 -35.06
C ALA A 13 19.86 14.02 -35.66
N ALA A 14 19.87 13.73 -36.97
CA ALA A 14 18.74 13.10 -37.64
C ALA A 14 18.47 11.68 -37.11
N ALA A 15 19.51 10.85 -36.95
CA ALA A 15 19.37 9.51 -36.39
C ALA A 15 18.83 9.52 -34.95
N ALA A 16 19.34 10.41 -34.10
CA ALA A 16 18.88 10.57 -32.72
C ALA A 16 17.41 11.03 -32.67
N PHE A 17 17.03 11.97 -33.54
CA PHE A 17 15.66 12.45 -33.63
C PHE A 17 14.70 11.34 -34.09
N THR A 18 15.06 10.60 -35.14
CA THR A 18 14.26 9.47 -35.64
C THR A 18 14.12 8.38 -34.59
N ALA A 19 15.20 8.04 -33.87
CA ALA A 19 15.16 7.06 -32.78
C ALA A 19 14.21 7.51 -31.65
N MET A 20 14.24 8.78 -31.26
CA MET A 20 13.37 9.32 -30.23
C MET A 20 11.91 9.40 -30.69
N ALA A 21 11.66 9.82 -31.93
CA ALA A 21 10.32 9.85 -32.52
C ALA A 21 9.71 8.44 -32.62
N ALA A 22 10.50 7.46 -33.06
CA ALA A 22 10.09 6.06 -33.05
C ALA A 22 9.79 5.58 -31.62
N TYR A 23 10.65 5.88 -30.65
CA TYR A 23 10.41 5.52 -29.26
C TYR A 23 9.09 6.12 -28.71
N MET A 24 8.81 7.39 -28.99
CA MET A 24 7.56 8.04 -28.59
C MET A 24 6.33 7.41 -29.25
N LEU A 25 6.43 7.05 -30.54
CA LEU A 25 5.32 6.48 -31.30
C LEU A 25 5.03 5.02 -30.91
N PHE A 26 6.07 4.22 -30.65
CA PHE A 26 5.95 2.81 -30.33
C PHE A 26 5.84 2.52 -28.82
N SER A 27 6.19 3.46 -27.94
CA SER A 27 6.05 3.32 -26.49
C SER A 27 4.65 2.86 -26.04
N PRO A 28 3.53 3.40 -26.57
CA PRO A 28 2.18 2.97 -26.19
C PRO A 28 1.79 1.59 -26.74
N ALA A 29 2.47 1.09 -27.78
CA ALA A 29 2.18 -0.19 -28.41
C ALA A 29 2.91 -1.37 -27.73
N LEU A 30 3.98 -1.09 -26.97
CA LEU A 30 4.75 -2.12 -26.27
C LEU A 30 3.88 -2.96 -25.30
N PRO A 31 2.99 -2.39 -24.47
CA PRO A 31 2.14 -3.19 -23.57
C PRO A 31 1.14 -4.08 -24.32
N GLN A 32 0.74 -3.70 -25.53
CA GLN A 32 -0.22 -4.44 -26.36
C GLN A 32 0.46 -5.65 -27.03
N LEU A 33 1.73 -5.52 -27.44
CA LEU A 33 2.49 -6.58 -28.10
C LEU A 33 3.14 -7.57 -27.11
N PHE A 34 3.61 -7.09 -25.96
CA PHE A 34 4.35 -7.90 -24.97
C PHE A 34 3.53 -8.31 -23.75
N GLY A 35 2.28 -7.85 -23.65
CA GLY A 35 1.43 -8.05 -22.49
C GLY A 35 1.86 -7.23 -21.27
N THR A 36 0.93 -6.97 -20.35
CA THR A 36 1.13 -6.14 -19.16
C THR A 36 2.05 -6.76 -18.08
N GLY A 37 2.72 -7.87 -18.38
CA GLY A 37 3.55 -8.66 -17.46
C GLY A 37 5.06 -8.60 -17.70
N ALA A 38 5.52 -8.05 -18.83
CA ALA A 38 6.95 -7.96 -19.13
C ALA A 38 7.65 -6.95 -18.19
N PRO A 39 8.71 -7.32 -17.46
CA PRO A 39 9.35 -6.46 -16.46
C PRO A 39 9.93 -5.16 -17.05
N MET A 40 10.25 -5.16 -18.35
CA MET A 40 10.74 -3.96 -19.07
C MET A 40 9.63 -3.01 -19.55
N VAL A 41 8.38 -3.47 -19.62
CA VAL A 41 7.22 -2.66 -20.07
C VAL A 41 6.24 -2.44 -18.92
N ARG A 42 6.76 -2.49 -17.68
CA ARG A 42 5.97 -2.27 -16.48
C ARG A 42 5.30 -0.90 -16.59
N GLN A 43 4.02 -0.90 -16.93
CA GLN A 43 3.23 0.32 -17.02
C GLN A 43 3.44 1.10 -15.73
N TRP A 44 3.58 2.42 -15.83
CA TRP A 44 3.45 3.30 -14.69
C TRP A 44 2.00 3.26 -14.20
N THR A 45 1.58 2.13 -13.65
CA THR A 45 0.38 2.08 -12.84
C THR A 45 0.69 2.94 -11.64
N MET A 46 -0.05 4.03 -11.48
CA MET A 46 -0.19 4.75 -10.22
C MET A 46 -0.89 3.85 -9.18
N PHE A 47 -0.29 2.71 -8.86
CA PHE A 47 -0.52 2.04 -7.59
C PHE A 47 0.75 2.28 -6.80
N SER A 48 0.85 3.48 -6.22
CA SER A 48 1.81 3.67 -5.14
C SER A 48 1.46 2.61 -4.10
N GLY A 49 2.38 1.69 -3.80
CA GLY A 49 2.23 0.77 -2.67
C GLY A 49 2.11 1.48 -1.31
N VAL A 50 2.07 2.82 -1.33
CA VAL A 50 1.75 3.71 -0.23
C VAL A 50 0.29 3.46 0.18
N GLY A 51 0.09 2.97 1.40
CA GLY A 51 -1.23 2.70 1.99
C GLY A 51 -1.67 1.25 1.93
N VAL A 52 -1.07 0.39 1.10
CA VAL A 52 -1.46 -1.03 1.04
C VAL A 52 -1.24 -1.67 2.41
N GLY A 53 -2.24 -2.40 2.89
CA GLY A 53 -2.22 -3.09 4.19
C GLY A 53 -2.35 -2.20 5.41
N LEU A 54 -2.65 -0.90 5.22
CA LEU A 54 -3.02 -0.01 6.31
C LEU A 54 -4.55 0.01 6.45
N PRO A 55 -5.09 -0.39 7.62
CA PRO A 55 -6.52 -0.25 7.89
C PRO A 55 -6.86 1.24 8.05
N LYS A 56 -7.94 1.67 7.41
CA LYS A 56 -8.55 2.99 7.59
C LYS A 56 -9.96 2.78 8.11
N GLY A 57 -10.20 3.15 9.36
CA GLY A 57 -11.46 2.89 10.03
C GLY A 57 -11.33 3.07 11.53
N THR A 58 -12.22 2.44 12.26
CA THR A 58 -12.30 2.48 13.72
C THR A 58 -12.26 1.06 14.25
N PHE A 59 -11.41 0.83 15.24
CA PHE A 59 -11.47 -0.38 16.05
C PHE A 59 -12.33 -0.11 17.28
N ARG A 60 -13.13 -1.07 17.70
CA ARG A 60 -13.98 -0.95 18.88
C ARG A 60 -13.73 -2.12 19.82
N ILE A 61 -13.35 -1.80 21.05
CA ILE A 61 -13.32 -2.75 22.16
C ILE A 61 -14.71 -2.77 22.79
N GLU A 62 -15.30 -3.95 22.89
CA GLU A 62 -16.51 -4.23 23.66
C GLU A 62 -16.08 -4.99 24.92
N TYR A 63 -16.28 -4.40 26.10
CA TYR A 63 -15.97 -5.03 27.38
C TYR A 63 -17.13 -5.91 27.86
N ALA A 64 -16.83 -6.87 28.75
CA ALA A 64 -17.84 -7.75 29.35
C ALA A 64 -18.93 -7.00 30.12
N ASP A 65 -18.64 -5.79 30.62
CA ASP A 65 -19.59 -4.93 31.32
C ASP A 65 -20.43 -4.04 30.37
N GLY A 66 -20.31 -4.23 29.06
CA GLY A 66 -21.04 -3.49 28.04
C GLY A 66 -20.45 -2.12 27.72
N ARG A 67 -19.35 -1.69 28.36
CA ARG A 67 -18.63 -0.49 27.93
C ARG A 67 -18.02 -0.71 26.55
N THR A 68 -17.90 0.37 25.79
CA THR A 68 -17.22 0.36 24.50
C THR A 68 -16.14 1.43 24.46
N GLN A 69 -15.03 1.12 23.81
CA GLN A 69 -13.94 2.06 23.55
C GLN A 69 -13.55 2.02 22.08
N ASP A 70 -13.60 3.18 21.43
CA ASP A 70 -13.15 3.33 20.06
C ASP A 70 -11.65 3.67 20.03
N LEU A 71 -10.90 2.98 19.17
CA LEU A 71 -9.48 3.14 18.96
C LEU A 71 -9.19 3.38 17.47
N SER A 72 -8.28 4.30 17.20
CA SER A 72 -7.73 4.49 15.87
C SER A 72 -6.78 3.33 15.49
N PRO A 73 -6.57 3.09 14.19
CA PRO A 73 -5.59 2.10 13.73
C PRO A 73 -4.17 2.32 14.27
N LEU A 74 -3.79 3.58 14.51
CA LEU A 74 -2.50 3.93 15.08
C LEU A 74 -2.42 3.54 16.56
N GLU A 75 -3.47 3.78 17.33
CA GLU A 75 -3.54 3.39 18.74
C GLU A 75 -3.50 1.86 18.89
N VAL A 76 -4.27 1.13 18.08
CA VAL A 76 -4.31 -0.34 18.11
C VAL A 76 -2.95 -0.98 17.82
N ALA A 77 -2.19 -0.37 16.92
CA ALA A 77 -0.86 -0.84 16.57
C ALA A 77 0.26 -0.18 17.39
N GLY A 78 -0.08 0.59 18.44
CA GLY A 78 0.88 1.21 19.35
C GLY A 78 1.82 2.22 18.68
N MET A 79 1.35 2.90 17.62
CA MET A 79 2.14 3.80 16.80
C MET A 79 1.68 5.24 16.93
N THR A 80 2.63 6.18 16.98
CA THR A 80 2.31 7.62 16.90
C THR A 80 2.05 8.07 15.45
N ARG A 81 2.64 7.37 14.47
CA ARG A 81 2.55 7.69 13.04
C ARG A 81 2.91 6.48 12.20
N TYR A 82 2.39 6.41 10.98
CA TYR A 82 2.82 5.40 10.02
C TYR A 82 4.30 5.58 9.61
N PRO A 83 5.04 4.47 9.40
CA PRO A 83 6.41 4.52 8.96
C PRO A 83 6.50 5.01 7.51
N VAL A 84 7.02 6.22 7.32
CA VAL A 84 7.10 6.88 5.99
C VAL A 84 8.39 6.49 5.23
N ARG A 85 9.43 6.03 5.95
CA ARG A 85 10.76 5.72 5.37
C ARG A 85 10.98 4.25 5.03
N ARG A 86 10.06 3.36 5.44
CA ARG A 86 10.13 1.93 5.09
C ARG A 86 9.08 1.63 4.04
N PRO A 87 9.36 0.74 3.08
CA PRO A 87 8.31 0.23 2.22
C PRO A 87 7.25 -0.42 3.11
N ILE A 88 5.99 0.02 3.00
CA ILE A 88 4.89 -0.40 3.89
C ILE A 88 4.71 -1.93 3.90
N TYR A 89 5.08 -2.62 2.81
CA TYR A 89 5.09 -4.08 2.71
C TYR A 89 6.23 -4.79 3.46
N ARG A 90 7.18 -4.06 4.06
CA ARG A 90 8.24 -4.58 4.95
C ARG A 90 7.99 -4.20 6.40
N PHE A 91 6.84 -3.60 6.71
CA PHE A 91 6.45 -3.30 8.06
C PHE A 91 5.73 -4.53 8.65
N ASP A 92 6.14 -4.96 9.85
CA ASP A 92 5.59 -6.16 10.49
C ASP A 92 4.09 -6.01 10.82
N GLY A 93 3.59 -4.78 11.01
CA GLY A 93 2.16 -4.48 11.12
C GLY A 93 1.49 -4.19 9.77
N TYR A 94 1.74 -5.01 8.75
CA TYR A 94 1.06 -4.93 7.46
C TYR A 94 -0.10 -5.92 7.42
N ALA A 95 -1.35 -5.45 7.32
CA ALA A 95 -2.52 -6.31 7.26
C ALA A 95 -2.78 -6.81 5.83
N LYS A 96 -2.69 -8.13 5.61
CA LYS A 96 -3.20 -8.80 4.40
C LYS A 96 -4.58 -9.39 4.66
N GLY A 97 -5.60 -8.78 4.08
CA GLY A 97 -6.96 -9.28 4.23
C GLY A 97 -7.42 -9.35 5.70
N PRO A 98 -8.43 -10.18 6.00
CA PRO A 98 -9.03 -10.26 7.33
C PRO A 98 -8.08 -10.87 8.37
N GLU A 99 -7.30 -11.88 8.01
CA GLU A 99 -6.35 -12.53 8.92
C GLU A 99 -5.21 -11.60 9.33
N GLY A 100 -4.78 -10.73 8.41
CA GLY A 100 -3.74 -9.74 8.68
C GLY A 100 -4.16 -8.66 9.69
N LEU A 101 -5.45 -8.44 9.91
CA LEU A 101 -5.96 -7.50 10.93
C LEU A 101 -5.69 -7.99 12.35
N ALA A 102 -5.81 -9.31 12.60
CA ALA A 102 -5.46 -9.89 13.89
C ALA A 102 -3.97 -9.74 14.18
N HIS A 103 -3.12 -9.92 13.16
CA HIS A 103 -1.69 -9.68 13.29
C HIS A 103 -1.37 -8.19 13.54
N PHE A 104 -2.05 -7.29 12.83
CA PHE A 104 -1.93 -5.84 13.03
C PHE A 104 -2.30 -5.42 14.46
N ALA A 105 -3.37 -6.00 15.00
CA ALA A 105 -3.89 -5.70 16.33
C ALA A 105 -3.31 -6.59 17.45
N ALA A 106 -2.30 -7.41 17.15
CA ALA A 106 -1.84 -8.47 18.06
C ALA A 106 -1.49 -7.94 19.46
N ALA A 107 -0.77 -6.82 19.54
CA ALA A 107 -0.40 -6.20 20.81
C ALA A 107 -1.64 -5.78 21.63
N THR A 108 -2.65 -5.19 20.99
CA THR A 108 -3.91 -4.84 21.66
C THR A 108 -4.64 -6.10 22.10
N CYS A 109 -4.73 -7.12 21.22
CA CYS A 109 -5.40 -8.39 21.53
C CYS A 109 -4.78 -9.10 22.75
N THR A 110 -3.46 -9.00 22.95
CA THR A 110 -2.79 -9.58 24.13
C THR A 110 -3.04 -8.84 25.44
N THR A 111 -3.50 -7.59 25.37
CA THR A 111 -3.76 -6.73 26.54
C THR A 111 -5.24 -6.61 26.89
N LEU A 112 -6.11 -7.22 26.08
CA LEU A 112 -7.55 -7.20 26.32
C LEU A 112 -7.89 -7.97 27.60
N PRO A 113 -8.80 -7.44 28.44
CA PRO A 113 -9.29 -8.17 29.60
C PRO A 113 -10.17 -9.35 29.19
N GLU A 114 -10.36 -10.31 30.09
CA GLU A 114 -11.22 -11.47 29.88
C GLU A 114 -12.65 -11.06 29.51
N GLY A 115 -13.24 -11.79 28.57
CA GLY A 115 -14.57 -11.49 28.03
C GLY A 115 -14.65 -10.26 27.12
N ALA A 116 -13.54 -9.57 26.83
CA ALA A 116 -13.53 -8.45 25.89
C ALA A 116 -13.37 -8.91 24.44
N ARG A 117 -14.02 -8.18 23.53
CA ARG A 117 -13.97 -8.39 22.08
C ARG A 117 -13.46 -7.15 21.37
N LEU A 118 -12.64 -7.35 20.35
CA LEU A 118 -12.19 -6.29 19.43
C LEU A 118 -12.84 -6.48 18.07
N THR A 119 -13.56 -5.46 17.61
CA THR A 119 -14.12 -5.40 16.27
C THR A 119 -13.48 -4.28 15.45
N PHE A 120 -13.52 -4.41 14.13
CA PHE A 120 -13.05 -3.39 13.20
C PHE A 120 -14.15 -3.03 12.21
N ASP A 121 -14.34 -1.73 12.01
CA ASP A 121 -15.20 -1.18 10.97
C ASP A 121 -14.41 -0.20 10.10
N GLY A 122 -14.35 -0.48 8.80
CA GLY A 122 -13.74 0.44 7.84
C GLY A 122 -13.31 -0.23 6.55
N VAL A 123 -12.19 0.22 6.02
CA VAL A 123 -11.63 -0.26 4.75
C VAL A 123 -10.17 -0.64 4.89
N LEU A 124 -9.80 -1.73 4.22
CA LEU A 124 -8.44 -2.19 4.09
C LEU A 124 -7.99 -2.00 2.64
N ALA A 125 -6.87 -1.29 2.44
CA ALA A 125 -6.31 -1.11 1.11
C ALA A 125 -5.53 -2.35 0.69
N GLU A 126 -5.96 -3.01 -0.38
CA GLU A 126 -5.22 -4.09 -1.03
C GLU A 126 -4.54 -3.60 -2.31
N ARG A 127 -3.63 -4.40 -2.87
CA ARG A 127 -2.86 -4.00 -4.07
C ARG A 127 -3.72 -3.65 -5.28
N ARG A 128 -4.96 -4.15 -5.36
CA ARG A 128 -5.83 -4.02 -6.53
C ARG A 128 -7.17 -3.34 -6.23
N HIS A 129 -7.61 -3.32 -4.97
CA HIS A 129 -8.92 -2.82 -4.58
C HIS A 129 -8.92 -2.42 -3.10
N TRP A 130 -9.96 -1.73 -2.67
CA TRP A 130 -10.26 -1.49 -1.26
C TRP A 130 -11.28 -2.53 -0.81
N THR A 131 -11.00 -3.21 0.30
CA THR A 131 -11.90 -4.19 0.88
C THR A 131 -12.60 -3.57 2.07
N ARG A 132 -13.92 -3.43 2.02
CA ARG A 132 -14.72 -2.98 3.16
C ARG A 132 -14.85 -4.12 4.16
N MET A 133 -14.64 -3.80 5.44
CA MET A 133 -14.75 -4.75 6.54
C MET A 133 -15.64 -4.13 7.59
N GLU A 134 -16.89 -4.59 7.66
CA GLU A 134 -17.89 -4.12 8.61
C GLU A 134 -17.97 -5.10 9.77
N ALA A 135 -17.96 -4.59 10.99
CA ALA A 135 -18.06 -5.37 12.23
C ALA A 135 -17.18 -6.63 12.25
N MET A 136 -16.00 -6.57 11.61
CA MET A 136 -15.11 -7.73 11.52
C MET A 136 -14.55 -8.03 12.90
N ARG A 137 -14.80 -9.23 13.42
CA ARG A 137 -14.18 -9.66 14.68
C ARG A 137 -12.70 -9.89 14.45
N VAL A 138 -11.87 -9.14 15.18
CA VAL A 138 -10.42 -9.21 15.09
C VAL A 138 -9.89 -10.23 16.09
N CYS A 139 -10.36 -10.14 17.35
CA CYS A 139 -10.04 -11.08 18.41
C CYS A 139 -11.09 -11.02 19.53
N GLU A 140 -11.15 -12.08 20.32
CA GLU A 140 -12.05 -12.22 21.47
C GLU A 140 -11.31 -13.01 22.55
N VAL A 141 -11.33 -12.51 23.78
CA VAL A 141 -10.76 -13.22 24.93
C VAL A 141 -11.89 -13.99 25.59
N PRO A 142 -11.81 -15.33 25.68
CA PRO A 142 -12.82 -16.10 26.39
C PRO A 142 -12.89 -15.64 27.85
N ALA A 143 -14.11 -15.63 28.39
CA ALA A 143 -14.36 -15.37 29.80
C ALA A 143 -14.07 -16.59 30.67
#